data_AF-A0ABD5RBB0-F1
#
_entry.id   AF-A0ABD5RBB0-F1
#
_cell.length_a   1.000
_cell.length_b   1.000
_cell.length_c   1.000
_cell.angle_alpha   90.00
_cell.angle_beta   90.00
_cell.angle_gamma   90.00
#
_symmetry.space_group_name_H-M   'P 1'
#
loop_
_entity.id
_entity.type
_entity.pdbx_description
1 polymer ?
#
loop_
_entity_poly.entity_id
_entity_poly.type
_entity_poly.pdbx_seq_one_letter_code
_entity_poly.pdbx_strand_id
1 'polypeptide(L)'
;MNPLVVAVPWSVPALILASIAAGVLATLAMDAVMPRLAEGETPPRIASGVLTRQPPDHAPRRLAAVVHYVAGSLTGPLFLWLSLVAGLLVGPGLLAVVLATVVCYPLMVGFFLLVPLPRAEGLARQRVRTIGQAWAVEAAVYLAVLAPVVAVLGWLL
;
A
#
# COMPACT_ATOMS: atom_id res chain seq x y z
N MET A 1 24.24 -5.20 -36.16
CA MET A 1 23.62 -5.47 -34.85
C MET A 1 22.31 -4.69 -34.81
N ASN A 2 21.17 -5.35 -35.06
CA ASN A 2 19.88 -4.67 -34.93
C ASN A 2 19.63 -4.42 -33.44
N PRO A 3 19.36 -3.19 -32.99
CA PRO A 3 18.83 -3.02 -31.64
C PRO A 3 17.50 -3.76 -31.63
N LEU A 4 17.39 -4.78 -30.79
CA LEU A 4 16.10 -5.32 -30.40
C LEU A 4 15.36 -4.19 -29.68
N VAL A 5 14.67 -3.36 -30.45
CA VAL A 5 13.60 -2.51 -29.93
C VAL A 5 12.52 -3.50 -29.53
N VAL A 6 12.61 -3.99 -28.29
CA VAL A 6 11.51 -4.72 -27.67
C VAL A 6 10.40 -3.69 -27.53
N ALA A 7 9.50 -3.66 -28.51
CA ALA A 7 8.30 -2.87 -28.42
C ALA A 7 7.51 -3.41 -27.22
N VAL A 8 7.57 -2.69 -26.10
CA VAL A 8 6.73 -2.99 -24.96
C VAL A 8 5.29 -2.72 -25.42
N PRO A 9 4.41 -3.73 -25.45
CA PRO A 9 3.03 -3.48 -25.82
C PRO A 9 2.44 -2.44 -24.87
N TRP A 10 1.69 -1.48 -25.42
CA TRP A 10 1.09 -0.36 -24.68
C TRP A 10 0.24 -0.79 -23.47
N SER A 11 -0.20 -2.05 -23.45
CA SER A 11 -0.87 -2.69 -22.32
C SER A 11 -0.04 -2.65 -21.03
N VAL A 12 1.30 -2.75 -21.09
CA VAL A 12 2.13 -2.79 -19.88
C VAL A 12 2.22 -1.41 -19.19
N PRO A 13 2.60 -0.31 -19.86
CA PRO A 13 2.51 1.01 -19.25
C PRO A 13 1.09 1.37 -18.77
N ALA A 14 0.06 0.99 -19.54
CA ALA A 14 -1.33 1.23 -19.16
C ALA A 14 -1.71 0.48 -17.87
N LEU A 15 -1.31 -0.80 -17.73
CA LEU A 15 -1.51 -1.59 -16.51
C LEU A 15 -0.85 -0.94 -15.29
N ILE A 16 0.37 -0.46 -15.45
CA ILE A 16 1.09 0.22 -14.36
C ILE A 16 0.33 1.47 -13.94
N LEU A 17 -0.05 2.34 -14.89
CA LEU A 17 -0.82 3.55 -14.58
C LEU A 17 -2.19 3.25 -13.95
N ALA A 18 -2.89 2.24 -14.46
CA ALA A 18 -4.16 1.78 -13.90
C ALA A 18 -3.99 1.24 -12.47
N SER A 19 -2.90 0.52 -12.20
CA SER A 19 -2.60 0.03 -10.85
C SER A 19 -2.24 1.17 -9.88
N ILE A 20 -1.59 2.24 -10.34
CA ILE A 20 -1.38 3.45 -9.55
C ILE A 20 -2.73 4.08 -9.16
N ALA A 21 -3.64 4.25 -10.13
CA ALA A 21 -4.97 4.78 -9.88
C ALA A 21 -5.77 3.89 -8.92
N ALA A 22 -5.66 2.56 -9.05
CA ALA A 22 -6.26 1.61 -8.12
C ALA A 22 -5.68 1.75 -6.70
N GLY A 23 -4.37 1.98 -6.57
CA GLY A 23 -3.73 2.27 -5.29
C GLY A 23 -4.23 3.56 -4.65
N VAL A 24 -4.43 4.63 -5.43
CA VAL A 24 -5.05 5.87 -4.95
C VAL A 24 -6.48 5.61 -4.45
N LEU A 25 -7.28 4.86 -5.22
CA LEU A 25 -8.65 4.52 -4.84
C LEU A 25 -8.70 3.72 -3.52
N ALA A 26 -7.80 2.75 -3.35
CA ALA A 26 -7.69 1.98 -2.12
C ALA A 26 -7.23 2.85 -0.94
N THR A 27 -6.37 3.85 -1.18
CA THR A 27 -5.95 4.84 -0.17
C THR A 27 -7.13 5.70 0.28
N LEU A 28 -7.98 6.16 -0.64
CA LEU A 28 -9.22 6.87 -0.30
C LEU A 28 -10.17 6.04 0.57
N ALA A 29 -10.20 4.72 0.37
CA ALA A 29 -10.96 3.83 1.24
C ALA A 29 -10.37 3.73 2.66
N MET A 30 -9.03 3.78 2.80
CA MET A 30 -8.39 3.91 4.12
C MET A 30 -8.79 5.22 4.80
N ASP A 31 -8.74 6.35 4.09
CA ASP A 31 -9.14 7.67 4.61
C ASP A 31 -10.57 7.63 5.19
N ALA A 32 -11.48 6.87 4.58
CA ALA A 32 -12.86 6.75 5.05
C ALA A 32 -13.00 5.96 6.38
N VAL A 33 -12.06 5.06 6.69
CA VAL A 33 -12.08 4.25 7.93
C VAL A 33 -11.17 4.78 9.02
N MET A 34 -10.10 5.51 8.68
CA MET A 34 -9.14 6.06 9.63
C MET A 34 -9.79 6.85 10.79
N PRO A 35 -10.78 7.76 10.56
CA PRO A 35 -11.43 8.49 11.65
C PRO A 35 -12.24 7.62 12.62
N ARG A 36 -12.49 6.35 12.26
CA ARG A 36 -13.26 5.39 13.06
C ARG A 36 -12.37 4.51 13.94
N LEU A 37 -11.06 4.63 13.81
CA LEU A 37 -10.06 3.85 14.55
C LEU A 37 -9.35 4.75 15.55
N ALA A 38 -9.13 4.27 16.78
CA ALA A 38 -8.56 5.07 17.87
C ALA A 38 -7.18 5.67 17.56
N GLU A 39 -6.40 5.06 16.66
CA GLU A 39 -5.08 5.52 16.22
C GLU A 39 -4.99 5.55 14.68
N GLY A 40 -6.12 5.71 13.98
CA GLY A 40 -6.15 5.54 12.53
C GLY A 40 -5.40 6.63 11.75
N GLU A 41 -5.39 7.86 12.24
CA GLU A 41 -4.58 8.94 11.61
C GLU A 41 -3.09 8.85 11.96
N THR A 42 -2.69 7.97 12.89
CA THR A 42 -1.34 7.96 13.46
C THR A 42 -0.27 7.33 12.55
N PRO A 43 -0.51 6.24 11.79
CA PRO A 43 0.48 5.66 10.89
C PRO A 43 1.10 6.65 9.87
N PRO A 44 0.32 7.44 9.11
CA PRO A 44 0.92 8.43 8.20
C PRO A 44 1.62 9.58 8.95
N ARG A 45 1.17 9.91 10.16
CA ARG A 45 1.83 10.90 11.04
C ARG A 45 3.17 10.42 11.57
N ILE A 46 3.31 9.13 11.86
CA ILE A 46 4.58 8.49 12.18
C ILE A 46 5.55 8.61 11.01
N ALA A 47 5.12 8.27 9.80
CA ALA A 47 6.00 8.38 8.63
C ALA A 47 6.46 9.83 8.40
N SER A 48 5.55 10.80 8.52
CA SER A 48 5.92 12.22 8.49
C SER A 48 6.90 12.58 9.62
N GLY A 49 6.66 12.12 10.85
CA GLY A 49 7.49 12.42 12.01
C GLY A 49 8.91 11.87 11.88
N VAL A 50 9.06 10.67 11.31
CA VAL A 50 10.37 10.08 10.99
C VAL A 50 11.13 10.96 9.97
N LEU A 51 10.45 11.45 8.94
CA LEU A 51 11.06 12.31 7.92
C LEU A 51 11.43 13.70 8.47
N THR A 52 10.68 14.22 9.44
CA THR A 52 10.89 15.56 10.00
C THR A 52 11.59 15.58 11.35
N ARG A 53 11.93 14.41 11.92
CA ARG A 53 12.44 14.24 13.29
C ARG A 53 11.55 14.95 14.33
N GLN A 54 10.25 14.68 14.26
CA GLN A 54 9.26 15.23 15.18
C GLN A 54 8.38 14.12 15.75
N PRO A 55 7.89 14.26 16.99
CA PRO A 55 6.85 13.39 17.52
C PRO A 55 5.62 13.36 16.57
N PRO A 56 4.94 12.21 16.39
CA PRO A 56 3.80 12.09 15.48
C PRO A 56 2.68 13.12 15.72
N ASP A 57 2.49 13.52 16.98
CA ASP A 57 1.47 14.50 17.36
C ASP A 57 1.84 15.94 16.91
N HIS A 58 3.09 16.19 16.53
CA HIS A 58 3.58 17.51 16.05
C HIS A 58 4.04 17.49 14.58
N ALA A 59 4.21 16.31 13.99
CA ALA A 59 4.61 16.16 12.60
C ALA A 59 3.68 16.92 11.62
N PRO A 60 4.13 17.35 10.44
CA PRO A 60 3.27 18.07 9.50
C PRO A 60 2.13 17.21 8.91
N ARG A 61 0.86 17.65 9.07
CA ARG A 61 -0.32 16.94 8.50
C ARG A 61 -0.23 16.77 6.99
N ARG A 62 0.23 17.81 6.29
CA ARG A 62 0.34 17.78 4.82
C ARG A 62 1.36 16.75 4.34
N LEU A 63 2.51 16.64 5.01
CA LEU A 63 3.51 15.65 4.65
C LEU A 63 3.03 14.24 4.97
N ALA A 64 2.33 14.04 6.09
CA ALA A 64 1.67 12.77 6.40
C ALA A 64 0.72 12.33 5.27
N ALA A 65 -0.13 13.24 4.77
CA ALA A 65 -1.01 12.97 3.64
C ALA A 65 -0.22 12.65 2.36
N VAL A 66 0.82 13.43 2.02
CA VAL A 66 1.66 13.15 0.84
C VAL A 66 2.30 11.77 0.93
N VAL A 67 2.90 11.41 2.06
CA VAL A 67 3.52 10.09 2.25
C VAL A 67 2.48 8.98 2.19
N HIS A 68 1.30 9.18 2.77
CA HIS A 68 0.18 8.23 2.72
C HIS A 68 -0.21 7.93 1.26
N TYR A 69 -0.44 8.96 0.47
CA TYR A 69 -0.84 8.83 -0.93
C TYR A 69 0.29 8.31 -1.83
N VAL A 70 1.55 8.70 -1.58
CA VAL A 70 2.69 8.14 -2.34
C VAL A 70 2.84 6.64 -2.05
N ALA A 71 2.84 6.24 -0.78
CA ALA A 71 2.95 4.84 -0.39
C ALA A 71 1.77 4.02 -0.93
N GLY A 72 0.55 4.53 -0.77
CA GLY A 72 -0.66 3.90 -1.29
C GLY A 72 -0.69 3.82 -2.82
N SER A 73 -0.21 4.83 -3.52
CA SER A 73 -0.09 4.80 -5.00
C SER A 73 0.92 3.77 -5.47
N LEU A 74 2.09 3.70 -4.84
CA LEU A 74 3.17 2.76 -5.22
C LEU A 74 2.87 1.31 -4.83
N THR A 75 2.00 1.09 -3.84
CA THR A 75 1.56 -0.26 -3.47
C THR A 75 0.71 -0.90 -4.58
N GLY A 76 0.00 -0.11 -5.40
CA GLY A 76 -0.74 -0.59 -6.57
C GLY A 76 0.12 -1.38 -7.58
N PRO A 77 1.16 -0.76 -8.17
CA PRO A 77 2.12 -1.45 -9.03
C PRO A 77 2.84 -2.63 -8.36
N LEU A 78 3.18 -2.51 -7.07
CA LEU A 78 3.76 -3.62 -6.31
C LEU A 78 2.80 -4.82 -6.28
N PHE A 79 1.52 -4.59 -5.99
CA PHE A 79 0.50 -5.64 -5.96
C PHE A 79 0.25 -6.26 -7.34
N LEU A 80 0.22 -5.44 -8.39
CA LEU A 80 0.17 -5.92 -9.78
C LEU A 80 1.36 -6.84 -10.07
N TRP A 81 2.57 -6.41 -9.71
CA TRP A 81 3.78 -7.22 -9.89
C TRP A 81 3.71 -8.54 -9.13
N LEU A 82 3.28 -8.53 -7.85
CA LEU A 82 3.08 -9.75 -7.07
C LEU A 82 2.05 -10.68 -7.72
N SER A 83 0.97 -10.13 -8.28
CA SER A 83 -0.07 -10.90 -8.99
C SER A 83 0.47 -11.55 -10.25
N LEU A 84 1.29 -10.83 -11.03
CA LEU A 84 1.95 -11.39 -12.22
C LEU A 84 2.92 -12.50 -11.83
N VAL A 85 3.75 -12.30 -10.82
CA VAL A 85 4.70 -13.33 -10.32
C VAL A 85 3.95 -14.56 -9.83
N ALA A 86 2.88 -14.39 -9.06
CA ALA A 86 2.05 -15.51 -8.63
C ALA A 86 1.42 -16.23 -9.84
N GLY A 87 0.97 -15.48 -10.84
CA GLY A 87 0.43 -16.01 -12.09
C GLY A 87 1.41 -16.88 -12.88
N LEU A 88 2.71 -16.60 -12.79
CA LEU A 88 3.74 -17.47 -13.38
C LEU A 88 3.83 -18.84 -12.68
N LEU A 89 3.44 -18.93 -11.40
CA LEU A 89 3.54 -20.14 -10.60
C LEU A 89 2.27 -21.00 -10.63
N VAL A 90 1.10 -20.36 -10.63
CA VAL A 90 -0.21 -21.04 -10.50
C VAL A 90 -1.17 -20.79 -11.67
N GLY A 91 -0.72 -20.08 -12.70
CA GLY A 91 -1.54 -19.60 -13.81
C GLY A 91 -2.20 -18.25 -13.51
N PRO A 92 -2.53 -17.45 -14.56
CA PRO A 92 -3.22 -16.19 -14.39
C PRO A 92 -4.65 -16.41 -13.84
N GLY A 93 -5.15 -15.45 -13.08
CA GLY A 93 -6.53 -15.45 -12.58
C GLY A 93 -6.65 -15.21 -11.08
N LEU A 94 -7.83 -15.53 -10.54
CA LEU A 94 -8.21 -15.20 -9.16
C LEU A 94 -7.24 -15.76 -8.11
N LEU A 95 -6.74 -16.99 -8.30
CA LEU A 95 -5.81 -17.62 -7.36
C LEU A 95 -4.50 -16.81 -7.25
N ALA A 96 -3.97 -16.28 -8.35
CA ALA A 96 -2.78 -15.44 -8.34
C ALA A 96 -3.01 -14.13 -7.55
N VAL A 97 -4.17 -13.50 -7.70
CA VAL A 97 -4.57 -12.29 -6.95
C VAL A 97 -4.70 -12.58 -5.45
N VAL A 98 -5.29 -13.72 -5.09
CA VAL A 98 -5.41 -14.15 -3.70
C VAL A 98 -4.02 -14.36 -3.08
N LEU A 99 -3.11 -15.05 -3.78
CA LEU A 99 -1.74 -15.24 -3.31
C LEU A 99 -1.00 -13.91 -3.16
N ALA A 100 -1.13 -13.00 -4.13
CA ALA A 100 -0.58 -11.65 -4.04
C ALA A 100 -1.12 -10.88 -2.83
N THR A 101 -2.41 -11.02 -2.51
CA THR A 101 -3.05 -10.43 -1.33
C THR A 101 -2.47 -10.99 -0.03
N VAL A 102 -2.36 -12.32 0.05
CA VAL A 102 -1.79 -13.03 1.21
C VAL A 102 -0.33 -12.62 1.46
N VAL A 103 0.44 -12.31 0.41
CA VAL A 103 1.82 -11.83 0.52
C VAL A 103 1.88 -10.33 0.81
N CYS A 104 1.06 -9.51 0.14
CA CYS A 104 1.11 -8.05 0.26
C CYS A 104 0.65 -7.59 1.64
N TYR A 105 -0.35 -8.24 2.25
CA TYR A 105 -0.84 -7.89 3.59
C TYR A 105 0.26 -7.90 4.66
N PRO A 106 0.99 -9.00 4.90
CA PRO A 106 2.07 -9.01 5.88
C PRO A 106 3.24 -8.12 5.46
N LEU A 107 3.46 -7.86 4.16
CA LEU A 107 4.45 -6.86 3.73
C LEU A 107 4.07 -5.46 4.17
N MET A 108 2.81 -5.03 3.97
CA MET A 108 2.32 -3.73 4.42
C MET A 108 2.39 -3.61 5.95
N VAL A 109 1.86 -4.60 6.66
CA VAL A 109 1.83 -4.62 8.13
C VAL A 109 3.25 -4.67 8.68
N GLY A 110 4.07 -5.61 8.21
CA GLY A 110 5.45 -5.81 8.64
C GLY A 110 6.34 -4.61 8.32
N PHE A 111 6.23 -4.03 7.13
CA PHE A 111 7.00 -2.85 6.76
C PHE A 111 6.77 -1.70 7.75
N PHE A 112 5.51 -1.37 8.05
CA PHE A 112 5.20 -0.32 9.00
C PHE A 112 5.71 -0.62 10.42
N LEU A 113 5.45 -1.83 10.91
CA LEU A 113 5.82 -2.25 12.27
C LEU A 113 7.33 -2.36 12.49
N LEU A 114 8.09 -2.69 11.45
CA LEU A 114 9.53 -2.94 11.55
C LEU A 114 10.37 -1.75 11.07
N VAL A 115 9.82 -0.84 10.27
CA VAL A 115 10.57 0.26 9.66
C VAL A 115 10.17 1.64 10.20
N PRO A 116 9.02 2.25 9.87
CA PRO A 116 8.60 3.53 10.45
C PRO A 116 8.38 3.51 11.97
N LEU A 117 7.62 2.54 12.47
CA LEU A 117 7.16 2.56 13.86
C LEU A 117 8.32 2.54 14.88
N PRO A 118 9.37 1.72 14.73
CA PRO A 118 10.51 1.72 15.66
C PRO A 118 11.37 2.98 15.58
N ARG A 119 11.25 3.77 14.50
CA ARG A 119 11.99 5.02 14.29
C ARG A 119 11.24 6.25 14.80
N ALA A 120 9.98 6.09 15.21
CA ALA A 120 9.18 7.19 15.73
C ALA A 120 9.65 7.60 17.14
N GLU A 121 9.85 8.89 17.35
CA GLU A 121 10.21 9.46 18.65
C GLU A 121 8.95 9.91 19.42
N GLY A 122 9.03 9.91 20.76
CA GLY A 122 7.95 10.45 21.61
C GLY A 122 6.69 9.58 21.73
N LEU A 123 6.70 8.32 21.27
CA LEU A 123 5.57 7.41 21.43
C LEU A 123 5.57 6.70 22.79
N ALA A 124 4.44 6.78 23.50
CA ALA A 124 4.21 5.95 24.68
C ALA A 124 4.10 4.47 24.29
N ARG A 125 4.79 3.58 25.02
CA ARG A 125 4.80 2.12 24.75
C ARG A 125 3.39 1.50 24.67
N GLN A 126 2.44 2.03 25.42
CA GLN A 126 1.05 1.57 25.43
C GLN A 126 0.33 1.81 24.09
N ARG A 127 0.68 2.89 23.38
CA ARG A 127 0.07 3.26 22.09
C ARG A 127 0.54 2.35 20.95
N VAL A 128 1.77 1.82 21.02
CA VAL A 128 2.40 1.03 19.94
C VAL A 128 1.51 -0.12 19.47
N ARG A 129 0.89 -0.85 20.40
CA ARG A 129 -0.01 -1.96 20.06
C ARG A 129 -1.26 -1.46 19.34
N THR A 130 -1.90 -0.41 19.84
CA THR A 130 -3.12 0.16 19.26
C THR A 130 -2.86 0.75 17.87
N ILE A 131 -1.73 1.43 17.68
CA ILE A 131 -1.27 1.93 16.37
C ILE A 131 -1.07 0.77 15.39
N GLY A 132 -0.39 -0.30 15.83
CA GLY A 132 -0.21 -1.48 14.99
C GLY A 132 -1.52 -2.17 14.60
N GLN A 133 -2.49 -2.22 15.52
CA GLN A 133 -3.82 -2.77 15.25
C GLN A 133 -4.61 -1.89 14.27
N ALA A 134 -4.57 -0.56 14.43
CA ALA A 134 -5.21 0.37 13.50
C ALA A 134 -4.62 0.21 12.10
N TRP A 135 -3.29 0.21 11.97
CA TRP A 135 -2.61 -0.03 10.70
C TRP A 135 -2.99 -1.37 10.06
N ALA A 136 -3.07 -2.44 10.85
CA ALA A 136 -3.44 -3.76 10.33
C ALA A 136 -4.88 -3.79 9.78
N VAL A 137 -5.81 -3.03 10.37
CA VAL A 137 -7.18 -2.86 9.85
C VAL A 137 -7.17 -2.03 8.58
N GLU A 138 -6.44 -0.93 8.54
CA GLU A 138 -6.36 -0.07 7.36
C GLU A 138 -5.72 -0.79 6.16
N ALA A 139 -4.65 -1.55 6.38
CA ALA A 139 -4.02 -2.37 5.35
C ALA A 139 -4.99 -3.44 4.81
N ALA A 140 -5.85 -4.00 5.67
CA ALA A 140 -6.88 -4.94 5.23
C ALA A 140 -7.94 -4.24 4.36
N VAL A 141 -8.39 -3.04 4.75
CA VAL A 141 -9.33 -2.22 3.96
C VAL A 141 -8.73 -1.84 2.61
N TYR A 142 -7.47 -1.42 2.59
CA TYR A 142 -6.75 -1.11 1.36
C TYR A 142 -6.76 -2.30 0.39
N LEU A 143 -6.39 -3.49 0.86
CA LEU A 143 -6.35 -4.69 0.01
C LEU A 143 -7.74 -5.19 -0.38
N ALA A 144 -8.75 -5.02 0.47
CA ALA A 144 -10.15 -5.33 0.15
C ALA A 144 -10.67 -4.51 -1.05
N VAL A 145 -10.10 -3.33 -1.30
CA VAL A 145 -10.40 -2.51 -2.48
C VAL A 145 -9.43 -2.78 -3.63
N LEU A 146 -8.12 -2.83 -3.36
CA LEU A 146 -7.12 -2.97 -4.42
C LEU A 146 -7.22 -4.31 -5.15
N ALA A 147 -7.35 -5.42 -4.40
CA ALA A 147 -7.37 -6.76 -4.99
C ALA A 147 -8.48 -6.97 -6.02
N PRO A 148 -9.77 -6.64 -5.76
CA PRO A 148 -10.80 -6.79 -6.77
C PRO A 148 -10.62 -5.84 -7.96
N VAL A 149 -10.13 -4.61 -7.74
CA VAL A 149 -9.86 -3.65 -8.83
C VAL A 149 -8.77 -4.20 -9.75
N VAL A 150 -7.66 -4.67 -9.20
CA VAL A 150 -6.56 -5.26 -9.99
C VAL A 150 -6.98 -6.56 -10.66
N ALA A 151 -7.80 -7.39 -10.01
CA ALA A 151 -8.38 -8.57 -10.65
C ALA A 151 -9.12 -8.16 -11.92
N VAL A 152 -10.06 -7.21 -11.82
CA VAL A 152 -10.83 -6.70 -12.97
C VAL A 152 -9.90 -6.12 -14.06
N LEU A 153 -8.88 -5.35 -13.70
CA LEU A 153 -7.91 -4.83 -14.66
C LEU A 153 -7.19 -5.95 -15.42
N GLY A 154 -6.84 -7.04 -14.74
CA GLY A 154 -6.20 -8.20 -15.35
C GLY A 154 -7.14 -9.05 -16.22
N TRP A 155 -8.46 -8.89 -16.10
CA TRP A 155 -9.45 -9.53 -16.99
C TRP A 155 -9.76 -8.71 -18.25
N LEU A 156 -9.54 -7.39 -18.21
CA LEU A 156 -9.89 -6.46 -19.29
C LEU A 156 -8.78 -6.29 -20.35
N LEU A 157 -7.62 -6.90 -20.15
CA LEU A 157 -6.41 -6.76 -20.96
C LEU A 157 -5.84 -8.13 -21.34
#